data_AF-A0A0D3LIN9-F1
#
_entry.id   AF-A0A0D3LIN9-F1
#
_cell.length_a   1.000
_cell.length_b   1.000
_cell.length_c   1.000
_cell.angle_alpha   90.00
_cell.angle_beta   90.00
_cell.angle_gamma   90.00
#
_symmetry.space_group_name_H-M   'P 1'
#
loop_
_entity.id
_entity.type
_entity.pdbx_description
1 polymer ?
#
loop_
_entity_poly.entity_id
_entity_poly.type
_entity_poly.pdbx_seq_one_letter_code
_entity_poly.pdbx_strand_id
1 'polypeptide(L)'
;MPQKTFSPRYLAREARRFLYHFYRSYKDYLVFFGGMFLGILIVALLGRVFYELLNDLRAEKLGAFDDSITLRVLSWKTPFLDWYLSTITHLGDHYAYFILTPLLGLYLYFRKGNLIFTLEALAVLIVAGAISFWLKDLIGRPRPEAVHHLRISTLSFPSGHAMGSIAFYGFLIHLSWRIYKNRLKKIIFTLILTIIILSIGLSRIYLQVHYPSDVLSGFAAGGICLIFFILLFSALRFRLRIKGEDRQPDTATAEEKP
;
A
#
# COMPACT_ATOMS: atom_id res chain seq x y z
N MET A 1 -9.48 57.03 -20.76
CA MET A 1 -9.18 55.65 -20.32
C MET A 1 -9.30 54.72 -21.54
N PRO A 2 -8.26 53.97 -21.92
CA PRO A 2 -8.34 53.12 -23.12
C PRO A 2 -9.32 51.96 -22.88
N GLN A 3 -10.31 51.80 -23.76
CA GLN A 3 -11.26 50.69 -23.72
C GLN A 3 -10.52 49.37 -23.94
N LYS A 4 -10.65 48.42 -23.01
CA LYS A 4 -10.11 47.06 -23.17
C LYS A 4 -10.83 46.38 -24.34
N THR A 5 -10.16 46.24 -25.48
CA THR A 5 -10.67 45.47 -26.61
C THR A 5 -10.65 43.98 -26.28
N PHE A 6 -11.82 43.36 -26.18
CA PHE A 6 -12.00 41.92 -25.93
C PHE A 6 -11.60 41.09 -27.17
N SER A 7 -10.30 40.98 -27.45
CA SER A 7 -9.81 40.05 -28.46
C SER A 7 -9.81 38.60 -27.94
N PRO A 8 -9.96 37.59 -28.81
CA PRO A 8 -9.80 36.18 -28.42
C PRO A 8 -8.46 35.90 -27.70
N ARG A 9 -7.39 36.62 -28.07
CA ARG A 9 -6.08 36.55 -27.41
C ARG A 9 -6.10 37.13 -25.99
N TYR A 10 -6.84 38.21 -25.76
CA TYR A 10 -7.02 38.80 -24.43
C TYR A 10 -7.79 37.83 -23.51
N LEU A 11 -8.91 37.28 -23.98
CA LEU A 11 -9.71 36.30 -23.23
C LEU A 11 -8.89 35.04 -22.89
N ALA A 12 -8.15 34.49 -23.85
CA ALA A 12 -7.29 33.33 -23.60
C ALA A 12 -6.15 33.60 -22.60
N ARG A 13 -5.69 34.85 -22.48
CA ARG A 13 -4.68 35.25 -21.49
C ARG A 13 -5.28 35.40 -20.10
N GLU A 14 -6.43 36.03 -19.99
CA GLU A 14 -7.14 36.17 -18.70
C GLU A 14 -7.63 34.81 -18.19
N ALA A 15 -8.14 33.94 -19.06
CA ALA A 15 -8.48 32.56 -18.70
C ALA A 15 -7.26 31.79 -18.17
N ARG A 16 -6.09 31.90 -18.82
CA ARG A 16 -4.84 31.28 -18.33
C ARG A 16 -4.40 31.83 -16.97
N ARG A 17 -4.52 33.15 -16.75
CA ARG A 17 -4.20 33.77 -15.45
C ARG A 17 -5.16 33.28 -14.36
N PHE A 18 -6.46 33.30 -14.63
CA PHE A 18 -7.47 32.77 -13.72
C PHE A 18 -7.19 31.31 -13.38
N LEU A 19 -6.98 30.45 -14.37
CA LEU A 19 -6.65 29.03 -14.16
C LEU A 19 -5.36 28.83 -13.36
N TYR A 20 -4.33 29.64 -13.59
CA TYR A 20 -3.09 29.58 -12.82
C TYR A 20 -3.32 29.93 -11.35
N HIS A 21 -4.05 31.03 -11.07
CA HIS A 21 -4.35 31.45 -9.70
C HIS A 21 -5.29 30.47 -9.01
N PHE A 22 -6.35 30.04 -9.70
CA PHE A 22 -7.26 29.01 -9.21
C PHE A 22 -6.50 27.72 -8.87
N TYR A 23 -5.69 27.20 -9.80
CA TYR A 23 -4.88 26.01 -9.54
C TYR A 23 -3.94 26.23 -8.37
N ARG A 24 -3.23 27.36 -8.28
CA ARG A 24 -2.30 27.63 -7.18
C ARG A 24 -3.01 27.71 -5.82
N SER A 25 -4.20 28.31 -5.76
CA SER A 25 -5.00 28.42 -4.53
C SER A 25 -5.63 27.09 -4.11
N TYR A 26 -6.06 26.25 -5.06
CA TYR A 26 -6.75 24.99 -4.77
C TYR A 26 -5.90 23.73 -4.98
N LYS A 27 -4.62 23.86 -5.34
CA LYS A 27 -3.74 22.72 -5.67
C LYS A 27 -3.76 21.64 -4.60
N ASP A 28 -3.64 22.02 -3.34
CA ASP A 28 -3.56 21.07 -2.23
C ASP A 28 -4.89 20.35 -2.00
N TYR A 29 -6.01 21.03 -2.17
CA TYR A 29 -7.35 20.44 -2.16
C TYR A 29 -7.54 19.48 -3.34
N LEU A 30 -7.15 19.88 -4.55
CA LEU A 30 -7.24 19.04 -5.75
C LEU A 30 -6.40 17.77 -5.63
N VAL A 31 -5.17 17.89 -5.12
CA VAL A 31 -4.29 16.73 -4.86
C VAL A 31 -4.87 15.83 -3.77
N PHE A 32 -5.40 16.42 -2.69
CA PHE A 32 -6.03 15.66 -1.61
C PHE A 32 -7.27 14.90 -2.09
N PHE A 33 -8.27 15.58 -2.64
CA PHE A 33 -9.52 14.95 -3.09
C PHE A 33 -9.30 14.01 -4.27
N GLY A 34 -8.42 14.37 -5.21
CA GLY A 34 -8.04 13.48 -6.32
C GLY A 34 -7.36 12.21 -5.82
N GLY A 35 -6.44 12.33 -4.85
CA GLY A 35 -5.80 11.19 -4.20
C GLY A 35 -6.78 10.31 -3.43
N MET A 36 -7.71 10.93 -2.71
CA MET A 36 -8.79 10.24 -2.00
C MET A 36 -9.67 9.43 -2.96
N PHE A 37 -10.13 10.05 -4.04
CA PHE A 37 -10.96 9.41 -5.05
C PHE A 37 -10.23 8.22 -5.69
N LEU A 38 -8.98 8.42 -6.12
CA LEU A 38 -8.17 7.34 -6.71
C LEU A 38 -7.98 6.18 -5.72
N GLY A 39 -7.69 6.47 -4.45
CA GLY A 39 -7.54 5.43 -3.44
C GLY A 39 -8.83 4.64 -3.21
N ILE A 40 -9.99 5.30 -3.18
CA ILE A 40 -11.30 4.64 -3.06
C ILE A 40 -11.54 3.72 -4.27
N LEU A 41 -11.23 4.16 -5.49
CA LEU A 41 -11.34 3.33 -6.69
C LEU A 41 -10.44 2.09 -6.61
N ILE A 42 -9.20 2.24 -6.14
CA ILE A 42 -8.28 1.11 -5.95
C ILE A 42 -8.83 0.14 -4.90
N VAL A 43 -9.35 0.64 -3.77
CA VAL A 43 -9.96 -0.21 -2.74
C VAL A 43 -11.18 -0.96 -3.30
N ALA A 44 -12.03 -0.29 -4.08
CA ALA A 44 -13.18 -0.93 -4.71
C ALA A 44 -12.76 -2.05 -5.69
N LEU A 45 -11.72 -1.79 -6.50
CA LEU A 45 -11.17 -2.79 -7.43
C LEU A 45 -10.57 -3.98 -6.69
N LEU A 46 -9.73 -3.75 -5.67
CA LEU A 46 -9.14 -4.83 -4.88
C LEU A 46 -10.21 -5.62 -4.10
N GLY A 47 -11.23 -4.92 -3.59
CA GLY A 47 -12.38 -5.53 -2.93
C GLY A 47 -13.15 -6.45 -3.87
N ARG A 48 -13.36 -6.02 -5.11
CA ARG A 48 -13.97 -6.84 -6.16
C ARG A 48 -13.13 -8.09 -6.46
N VAL A 49 -11.81 -7.94 -6.64
CA VAL A 49 -10.91 -9.08 -6.87
C VAL A 49 -10.96 -10.08 -5.70
N PHE A 50 -10.91 -9.59 -4.46
CA PHE A 50 -11.01 -10.45 -3.28
C PHE A 50 -12.37 -11.16 -3.21
N TYR A 51 -13.45 -10.45 -3.50
CA TYR A 51 -14.80 -11.00 -3.51
C TYR A 51 -14.98 -12.09 -4.58
N GLU A 52 -14.49 -11.85 -5.81
CA GLU A 52 -14.54 -12.83 -6.90
C GLU A 52 -13.75 -14.10 -6.53
N LEU A 53 -12.53 -13.96 -6.00
CA LEU A 53 -11.72 -15.09 -5.54
C LEU A 53 -12.40 -15.87 -4.40
N LEU A 54 -13.01 -15.18 -3.43
CA LEU A 54 -13.73 -15.83 -2.34
C LEU A 54 -14.99 -16.56 -2.84
N ASN A 55 -15.70 -15.98 -3.80
CA ASN A 55 -16.89 -16.58 -4.39
C ASN A 55 -16.53 -17.83 -5.21
N ASP A 56 -15.48 -17.76 -6.03
CA ASP A 56 -14.99 -18.90 -6.80
C ASP A 56 -14.42 -20.00 -5.90
N LEU A 57 -13.82 -19.63 -4.76
CA LEU A 57 -13.40 -20.59 -3.74
C LEU A 57 -14.60 -21.37 -3.20
N ARG A 58 -15.66 -20.67 -2.79
CA ARG A 58 -16.88 -21.28 -2.24
C ARG A 58 -17.65 -22.10 -3.26
N ALA A 59 -17.52 -21.75 -4.55
CA ALA A 59 -18.12 -22.50 -5.65
C ALA A 59 -17.22 -23.62 -6.19
N GLU A 60 -16.07 -23.89 -5.53
CA GLU A 60 -15.10 -24.93 -5.92
C GLU A 60 -14.52 -24.76 -7.35
N LYS A 61 -14.49 -23.53 -7.86
CA LYS A 61 -14.04 -23.21 -9.23
C LYS A 61 -12.54 -22.92 -9.34
N LEU A 62 -11.84 -22.76 -8.21
CA LEU A 62 -10.44 -22.35 -8.19
C LEU A 62 -9.45 -23.48 -8.50
N GLY A 63 -9.85 -24.76 -8.44
CA GLY A 63 -8.94 -25.90 -8.55
C GLY A 63 -8.06 -25.85 -9.81
N ALA A 64 -8.67 -25.72 -10.99
CA ALA A 64 -7.92 -25.68 -12.25
C ALA A 64 -6.94 -24.49 -12.33
N PHE A 65 -7.33 -23.33 -11.80
CA PHE A 65 -6.47 -22.15 -11.76
C PHE A 65 -5.27 -22.38 -10.81
N ASP A 66 -5.55 -22.86 -9.60
CA ASP A 66 -4.53 -23.10 -8.59
C ASP A 66 -3.55 -24.18 -9.02
N ASP A 67 -4.02 -25.28 -9.59
CA ASP A 67 -3.18 -26.38 -10.07
C ASP A 67 -2.30 -25.96 -11.24
N SER A 68 -2.86 -25.27 -12.24
CA SER A 68 -2.12 -24.87 -13.44
C SER A 68 -0.94 -23.94 -13.13
N ILE A 69 -1.13 -22.99 -12.21
CA ILE A 69 -0.07 -22.08 -11.78
C ILE A 69 0.91 -22.81 -10.86
N THR A 70 0.42 -23.63 -9.93
CA THR A 70 1.29 -24.38 -9.01
C THR A 70 2.23 -25.30 -9.79
N LEU A 71 1.72 -26.10 -10.72
CA LEU A 71 2.53 -26.99 -11.57
C LEU A 71 3.57 -26.23 -12.39
N ARG A 72 3.19 -25.06 -12.93
CA ARG A 72 4.13 -24.20 -13.66
C ARG A 72 5.23 -23.68 -12.76
N VAL A 73 4.92 -23.20 -11.56
CA VAL A 73 5.92 -22.71 -10.61
C VAL A 73 6.86 -23.85 -10.17
N LEU A 74 6.33 -25.05 -9.97
CA LEU A 74 7.14 -26.22 -9.62
C LEU A 74 8.10 -26.66 -10.74
N SER A 75 7.76 -26.38 -12.00
CA SER A 75 8.66 -26.64 -13.14
C SER A 75 9.92 -25.77 -13.14
N TRP A 76 9.96 -24.70 -12.34
CA TRP A 76 11.12 -23.79 -12.23
C TRP A 76 12.15 -24.25 -11.19
N LYS A 77 11.95 -25.40 -10.55
CA LYS A 77 12.83 -25.84 -9.46
C LYS A 77 14.29 -25.94 -9.90
N THR A 78 15.13 -25.16 -9.23
CA THR A 78 16.59 -25.15 -9.38
C THR A 78 17.23 -24.87 -8.02
N PRO A 79 18.47 -25.32 -7.75
CA PRO A 79 19.12 -25.08 -6.46
C PRO A 79 19.19 -23.59 -6.07
N PHE A 80 19.37 -22.71 -7.06
CA PHE A 80 19.37 -21.26 -6.83
C PHE A 80 17.99 -20.74 -6.42
N LEU A 81 16.92 -21.15 -7.12
CA LEU A 81 15.56 -20.72 -6.78
C LEU A 81 15.07 -21.31 -5.46
N ASP A 82 15.47 -22.54 -5.14
CA ASP A 82 15.23 -23.15 -3.82
C ASP A 82 15.79 -22.26 -2.72
N TRP A 83 17.09 -21.94 -2.80
CA TRP A 83 17.75 -21.05 -1.84
C TRP A 83 17.11 -19.66 -1.79
N TYR A 84 16.87 -19.03 -2.95
CA TYR A 84 16.35 -17.66 -3.01
C TYR A 84 14.95 -17.57 -2.42
N LEU A 85 14.02 -18.45 -2.84
CA LEU A 85 12.63 -18.41 -2.42
C LEU A 85 12.45 -18.91 -0.98
N SER A 86 13.23 -19.89 -0.53
CA SER A 86 13.24 -20.31 0.88
C SER A 86 13.82 -19.23 1.80
N THR A 87 14.70 -18.37 1.30
CA THR A 87 15.28 -17.28 2.11
C THR A 87 14.39 -16.05 2.10
N ILE A 88 13.93 -15.59 0.93
CA ILE A 88 13.17 -14.35 0.79
C ILE A 88 11.81 -14.44 1.50
N THR A 89 11.23 -15.63 1.64
CA THR A 89 9.96 -15.81 2.35
C THR A 89 10.05 -15.36 3.81
N HIS A 90 11.22 -15.40 4.45
CA HIS A 90 11.39 -14.97 5.84
C HIS A 90 11.17 -13.47 6.01
N LEU A 91 11.36 -12.66 4.96
CA LEU A 91 10.99 -11.24 4.96
C LEU A 91 9.46 -11.04 5.01
N GLY A 92 8.67 -12.06 4.71
CA GLY A 92 7.21 -12.07 4.80
C GLY A 92 6.66 -12.49 6.17
N ASP A 93 7.53 -12.78 7.13
CA ASP A 93 7.17 -13.36 8.42
C ASP A 93 7.16 -12.30 9.55
N HIS A 94 6.31 -12.52 10.56
CA HIS A 94 6.22 -11.69 11.76
C HIS A 94 7.55 -11.41 12.48
N TYR A 95 8.51 -12.35 12.51
CA TYR A 95 9.85 -12.12 13.07
C TYR A 95 10.62 -11.04 12.29
N ALA A 96 10.53 -11.05 10.96
CA ALA A 96 11.11 -9.98 10.15
C ALA A 96 10.47 -8.63 10.46
N TYR A 97 9.14 -8.57 10.59
CA TYR A 97 8.46 -7.31 10.94
C TYR A 97 8.81 -6.81 12.35
N PHE A 98 9.01 -7.72 13.30
CA PHE A 98 9.46 -7.42 14.65
C PHE A 98 10.86 -6.79 14.68
N ILE A 99 11.74 -7.16 13.74
CA ILE A 99 13.08 -6.59 13.60
C ILE A 99 13.07 -5.31 12.75
N LEU A 100 12.39 -5.33 11.60
CA LEU A 100 12.42 -4.23 10.63
C LEU A 100 11.71 -2.97 11.12
N THR A 101 10.65 -3.10 11.92
CA THR A 101 9.88 -1.95 12.41
C THR A 101 10.67 -1.10 13.41
N PRO A 102 11.35 -1.66 14.43
CA PRO A 102 12.28 -0.91 15.27
C PRO A 102 13.45 -0.30 14.51
N LEU A 103 14.04 -1.02 13.54
CA LEU A 103 15.12 -0.47 12.70
C LEU A 103 14.65 0.74 11.87
N LEU A 104 13.45 0.67 11.32
CA LEU A 104 12.78 1.81 10.68
C LEU A 104 12.58 2.95 11.69
N GLY A 105 12.15 2.64 12.91
CA GLY A 105 12.05 3.57 14.03
C GLY A 105 13.33 4.32 14.31
N LEU A 106 14.42 3.59 14.51
CA LEU A 106 15.73 4.14 14.78
C LEU A 106 16.19 5.05 13.64
N TYR A 107 16.06 4.58 12.40
CA TYR A 107 16.39 5.35 11.20
C TYR A 107 15.61 6.67 11.11
N LEU A 108 14.29 6.61 11.32
CA LEU A 108 13.42 7.79 11.23
C LEU A 108 13.63 8.75 12.40
N TYR A 109 13.87 8.23 13.59
CA TYR A 109 14.21 9.04 14.75
C TYR A 109 15.47 9.87 14.47
N PHE A 110 16.56 9.23 14.02
CA PHE A 110 17.80 9.96 13.71
C PHE A 110 17.66 10.93 12.52
N ARG A 111 16.77 10.63 11.56
CA ARG A 111 16.60 11.47 10.36
C ARG A 111 15.60 12.61 10.52
N LYS A 112 14.59 12.45 11.38
CA LYS A 112 13.41 13.33 11.48
C LYS A 112 13.06 13.77 12.90
N GLY A 113 13.70 13.22 13.93
CA GLY A 113 13.44 13.52 15.33
C GLY A 113 12.08 13.07 15.85
N ASN A 114 11.37 12.20 15.12
CA ASN A 114 10.07 11.69 15.55
C ASN A 114 9.83 10.26 15.03
N LEU A 115 8.90 9.56 15.69
CA LEU A 115 8.54 8.17 15.41
C LEU A 115 7.16 8.03 14.74
N ILE A 116 6.55 9.13 14.28
CA ILE A 116 5.15 9.08 13.82
C ILE A 116 4.95 8.10 12.67
N PHE A 117 5.87 8.08 11.69
CA PHE A 117 5.77 7.14 10.57
C PHE A 117 6.07 5.69 10.97
N THR A 118 6.81 5.48 12.05
CA THR A 118 7.02 4.14 12.64
C THR A 118 5.75 3.64 13.30
N LEU A 119 5.06 4.51 14.05
CA LEU A 119 3.77 4.19 14.64
C LEU A 119 2.71 3.94 13.55
N GLU A 120 2.73 4.71 12.46
CA GLU A 120 1.86 4.46 11.30
C GLU A 120 2.14 3.08 10.67
N ALA A 121 3.41 2.73 10.46
CA ALA A 121 3.79 1.43 9.91
C ALA A 121 3.38 0.27 10.85
N LEU A 122 3.55 0.45 12.16
CA LEU A 122 3.15 -0.52 13.16
C LEU A 122 1.62 -0.71 13.19
N ALA A 123 0.86 0.38 13.10
CA ALA A 123 -0.61 0.32 13.05
C ALA A 123 -1.10 -0.46 11.82
N VAL A 124 -0.49 -0.21 10.65
CA VAL A 124 -0.78 -0.97 9.41
C VAL A 124 -0.53 -2.47 9.61
N LEU A 125 0.62 -2.83 10.18
CA LEU A 125 0.99 -4.24 10.43
C LEU A 125 0.04 -4.94 11.40
N ILE A 126 -0.27 -4.31 12.54
CA ILE A 126 -1.14 -4.89 13.57
C ILE A 126 -2.52 -5.15 12.98
N VAL A 127 -3.10 -4.17 12.28
CA VAL A 127 -4.44 -4.31 11.71
C VAL A 127 -4.44 -5.29 10.54
N ALA A 128 -3.44 -5.27 9.66
CA ALA A 128 -3.33 -6.27 8.59
C ALA A 128 -3.20 -7.70 9.15
N GLY A 129 -2.40 -7.89 10.20
CA GLY A 129 -2.25 -9.18 10.88
C GLY A 129 -3.55 -9.65 11.53
N ALA A 130 -4.25 -8.76 12.25
CA ALA A 130 -5.53 -9.07 12.87
C ALA A 130 -6.60 -9.45 11.83
N ILE A 131 -6.71 -8.69 10.73
CA ILE A 131 -7.62 -9.02 9.63
C ILE A 131 -7.23 -10.35 8.98
N SER A 132 -5.93 -10.62 8.78
CA SER A 132 -5.48 -11.89 8.22
C SER A 132 -5.87 -13.07 9.10
N PHE A 133 -5.76 -12.94 10.42
CA PHE A 133 -6.14 -13.99 11.36
C PHE A 133 -7.66 -14.20 11.36
N TRP A 134 -8.43 -13.12 11.43
CA TRP A 134 -9.88 -13.18 11.41
C TRP A 134 -10.45 -13.76 10.10
N LEU A 135 -9.91 -13.36 8.95
CA LEU A 135 -10.34 -13.90 7.65
C LEU A 135 -10.02 -15.40 7.51
N LYS A 136 -8.88 -15.84 8.07
CA LYS A 136 -8.53 -17.26 8.09
C LYS A 136 -9.58 -18.06 8.82
N ASP A 137 -9.87 -17.70 10.07
CA ASP A 137 -10.84 -18.41 10.90
C ASP A 137 -12.24 -18.42 10.28
N LEU A 138 -12.64 -17.31 9.64
CA LEU A 138 -13.94 -17.18 8.98
C LEU A 138 -14.08 -18.07 7.74
N ILE A 139 -13.00 -18.26 6.97
CA ILE A 139 -13.05 -18.92 5.65
C ILE A 139 -12.69 -20.40 5.75
N GLY A 140 -11.80 -20.80 6.66
CA GLY A 140 -11.59 -22.21 6.96
C GLY A 140 -10.92 -23.04 5.86
N ARG A 141 -10.25 -22.44 4.86
CA ARG A 141 -9.66 -23.18 3.73
C ARG A 141 -8.47 -24.06 4.17
N PRO A 142 -8.44 -25.37 3.86
CA PRO A 142 -7.28 -26.23 4.12
C PRO A 142 -6.10 -25.88 3.19
N ARG A 143 -4.87 -26.19 3.63
CA ARG A 143 -3.64 -25.98 2.84
C ARG A 143 -3.45 -27.07 1.76
N PRO A 144 -2.54 -26.86 0.79
CA PRO A 144 -2.12 -27.90 -0.15
C PRO A 144 -1.60 -29.16 0.54
N GLU A 145 -1.84 -30.33 -0.05
CA GLU A 145 -1.60 -31.63 0.58
C GLU A 145 -0.16 -31.89 0.99
N ALA A 146 0.82 -31.32 0.27
CA ALA A 146 2.25 -31.44 0.58
C ALA A 146 2.63 -30.99 2.01
N VAL A 147 1.78 -30.19 2.68
CA VAL A 147 2.00 -29.66 4.02
C VAL A 147 1.25 -30.45 5.10
N HIS A 148 0.34 -31.36 4.75
CA HIS A 148 -0.43 -32.14 5.74
C HIS A 148 0.46 -32.99 6.65
N HIS A 149 1.62 -33.44 6.15
CA HIS A 149 2.58 -34.22 6.93
C HIS A 149 3.27 -33.44 8.06
N LEU A 150 3.27 -32.10 7.99
CA LEU A 150 3.94 -31.25 8.98
C LEU A 150 3.08 -30.95 10.22
N ARG A 151 1.84 -31.47 10.32
CA ARG A 151 0.89 -31.24 11.43
C ARG A 151 0.68 -29.76 11.80
N ILE A 152 0.99 -28.82 10.92
CA ILE A 152 0.72 -27.39 11.12
C ILE A 152 -0.73 -27.14 10.71
N SER A 153 -1.66 -27.29 11.66
CA SER A 153 -3.09 -27.03 11.50
C SER A 153 -3.39 -25.53 11.35
N THR A 154 -2.89 -24.89 10.29
CA THR A 154 -3.17 -23.47 10.04
C THR A 154 -3.86 -23.29 8.69
N LEU A 155 -4.90 -22.46 8.69
CA LEU A 155 -5.76 -22.18 7.54
C LEU A 155 -4.99 -21.46 6.42
N SER A 156 -5.34 -21.73 5.16
CA SER A 156 -4.56 -21.28 4.00
C SER A 156 -4.96 -19.88 3.51
N PHE A 157 -6.26 -19.62 3.39
CA PHE A 157 -6.81 -18.43 2.74
C PHE A 157 -7.16 -17.30 3.73
N PRO A 158 -6.81 -16.04 3.45
CA PRO A 158 -5.82 -15.61 2.48
C PRO A 158 -4.38 -15.86 3.00
N SER A 159 -3.38 -15.73 2.13
CA SER A 159 -1.97 -15.86 2.53
C SER A 159 -1.52 -14.68 3.40
N GLY A 160 -1.13 -14.96 4.65
CA GLY A 160 -0.66 -13.93 5.58
C GLY A 160 0.68 -13.30 5.20
N HIS A 161 1.59 -14.06 4.58
CA HIS A 161 2.86 -13.52 4.08
C HIS A 161 2.63 -12.54 2.91
N ALA A 162 1.72 -12.88 1.98
CA ALA A 162 1.35 -11.98 0.89
C ALA A 162 0.66 -10.71 1.42
N MET A 163 -0.27 -10.87 2.36
CA MET A 163 -0.98 -9.75 2.98
C MET A 163 -0.07 -8.83 3.79
N GLY A 164 0.79 -9.39 4.65
CA GLY A 164 1.74 -8.63 5.45
C GLY A 164 2.79 -7.93 4.59
N SER A 165 3.30 -8.59 3.55
CA SER A 165 4.35 -8.02 2.70
C SER A 165 3.85 -6.80 1.92
N ILE A 166 2.68 -6.89 1.27
CA ILE A 166 2.13 -5.74 0.55
C ILE A 166 1.76 -4.60 1.51
N ALA A 167 1.23 -4.92 2.71
CA ALA A 167 0.87 -3.91 3.70
C ALA A 167 2.10 -3.16 4.22
N PHE A 168 3.13 -3.88 4.66
CA PHE A 168 4.33 -3.29 5.24
C PHE A 168 5.24 -2.65 4.20
N TYR A 169 5.72 -3.43 3.22
CA TYR A 169 6.65 -2.92 2.21
C TYR A 169 5.96 -1.90 1.30
N GLY A 170 4.68 -2.06 0.99
CA GLY A 170 3.91 -1.04 0.28
C GLY A 170 3.78 0.26 1.07
N PHE A 171 3.66 0.19 2.40
CA PHE A 171 3.70 1.39 3.25
C PHE A 171 5.09 2.04 3.25
N LEU A 172 6.17 1.25 3.24
CA LEU A 172 7.53 1.79 3.08
C LEU A 172 7.73 2.47 1.72
N ILE A 173 7.15 1.93 0.64
CA ILE A 173 7.12 2.58 -0.68
C ILE A 173 6.46 3.94 -0.52
N HIS A 174 5.24 4.01 -0.01
CA HIS A 174 4.51 5.27 0.22
C HIS A 174 5.33 6.28 1.04
N LEU A 175 5.94 5.81 2.13
CA LEU A 175 6.79 6.64 2.98
C LEU A 175 8.02 7.19 2.25
N SER A 176 8.67 6.36 1.42
CA SER A 176 9.82 6.78 0.61
C SER A 176 9.46 7.93 -0.34
N TRP A 177 8.24 7.93 -0.90
CA TRP A 177 7.75 8.99 -1.76
C TRP A 177 7.47 10.29 -1.01
N ARG A 178 7.13 10.22 0.29
CA ARG A 178 7.03 11.40 1.17
C ARG A 178 8.37 11.93 1.65
N ILE A 179 9.32 11.06 1.99
CA ILE A 179 10.55 11.46 2.68
C ILE A 179 11.68 11.83 1.71
N TYR A 180 11.89 11.07 0.65
CA TYR A 180 12.99 11.35 -0.28
C TYR A 180 12.65 12.52 -1.20
N LYS A 181 13.65 13.33 -1.55
CA LYS A 181 13.52 14.38 -2.58
C LYS A 181 13.88 13.86 -3.97
N ASN A 182 14.93 13.04 -4.05
CA ASN A 182 15.45 12.51 -5.31
C ASN A 182 14.50 11.48 -5.94
N ARG A 183 14.05 11.73 -7.18
CA ARG A 183 13.09 10.88 -7.91
C ARG A 183 13.65 9.50 -8.26
N LEU A 184 14.92 9.42 -8.68
CA LEU A 184 15.56 8.14 -9.01
C LEU A 184 15.62 7.21 -7.79
N LYS A 185 15.97 7.75 -6.61
CA LYS A 185 15.97 6.97 -5.36
C LYS A 185 14.59 6.42 -5.03
N LYS A 186 13.52 7.20 -5.24
CA LYS A 186 12.13 6.74 -5.04
C LYS A 186 11.79 5.58 -5.97
N ILE A 187 12.13 5.70 -7.25
CA ILE A 187 11.83 4.68 -8.26
C ILE A 187 12.59 3.38 -7.95
N ILE A 188 13.90 3.46 -7.70
CA ILE A 188 14.72 2.30 -7.36
C ILE A 188 14.20 1.61 -6.10
N PHE A 189 13.91 2.38 -5.05
CA PHE A 189 13.39 1.82 -3.80
C PHE A 189 12.01 1.17 -3.99
N THR A 190 11.15 1.79 -4.80
CA THR A 190 9.84 1.23 -5.18
C THR A 190 10.00 -0.10 -5.90
N LEU A 191 10.92 -0.18 -6.88
CA LEU A 191 11.18 -1.39 -7.64
C LEU A 191 11.69 -2.52 -6.74
N ILE A 192 12.69 -2.24 -5.90
CA ILE A 192 13.26 -3.23 -4.98
C ILE A 192 12.18 -3.79 -4.05
N LEU A 193 11.39 -2.92 -3.41
CA LEU A 193 10.34 -3.37 -2.49
C LEU A 193 9.21 -4.11 -3.21
N THR A 194 8.87 -3.70 -4.43
CA THR A 194 7.89 -4.42 -5.25
C THR A 194 8.37 -5.83 -5.59
N ILE A 195 9.65 -5.97 -5.97
CA ILE A 195 10.26 -7.29 -6.22
C ILE A 195 10.20 -8.14 -4.95
N ILE A 196 10.53 -7.58 -3.78
CA ILE A 196 10.43 -8.30 -2.50
C ILE A 196 9.00 -8.79 -2.24
N ILE A 197 7.99 -7.93 -2.40
CA ILE A 197 6.56 -8.30 -2.22
C ILE A 197 6.19 -9.47 -3.14
N LEU A 198 6.52 -9.37 -4.42
CA LEU A 198 6.18 -10.40 -5.41
C LEU A 198 6.94 -11.70 -5.15
N SER A 199 8.23 -11.64 -4.79
CA SER A 199 9.04 -12.80 -4.42
C SER A 199 8.52 -13.49 -3.16
N ILE A 200 8.06 -12.72 -2.16
CA ILE A 200 7.41 -13.29 -0.97
C ILE A 200 6.14 -14.03 -1.38
N GLY A 201 5.27 -13.46 -2.24
CA GLY A 201 4.08 -14.18 -2.72
C GLY A 201 4.42 -15.45 -3.50
N LEU A 202 5.35 -15.35 -4.46
CA LEU A 202 5.80 -16.46 -5.29
C LEU A 202 6.39 -17.60 -4.45
N SER A 203 7.20 -17.26 -3.43
CA SER A 203 7.79 -18.27 -2.54
C SER A 203 6.72 -19.11 -1.83
N ARG A 204 5.53 -18.55 -1.54
CA ARG A 204 4.45 -19.32 -0.89
C ARG A 204 3.86 -20.40 -1.77
N ILE A 205 3.78 -20.14 -3.09
CA ILE A 205 3.35 -21.12 -4.09
C ILE A 205 4.47 -22.13 -4.32
N TYR A 206 5.70 -21.66 -4.49
CA TYR A 206 6.88 -22.49 -4.75
C TYR A 206 7.17 -23.49 -3.64
N LEU A 207 7.05 -23.05 -2.38
CA LEU A 207 7.18 -23.89 -1.19
C LEU A 207 5.93 -24.75 -0.93
N GLN A 208 4.90 -24.65 -1.78
CA GLN A 208 3.66 -25.44 -1.75
C GLN A 208 2.86 -25.26 -0.45
N VAL A 209 2.99 -24.09 0.19
CA VAL A 209 2.34 -23.79 1.47
C VAL A 209 1.06 -22.98 1.34
N HIS A 210 0.80 -22.45 0.14
CA HIS A 210 -0.40 -21.72 -0.22
C HIS A 210 -0.74 -21.94 -1.69
N TYR A 211 -2.03 -21.89 -2.00
CA TYR A 211 -2.49 -21.85 -3.39
C TYR A 211 -2.26 -20.46 -4.01
N PRO A 212 -2.11 -20.35 -5.34
CA PRO A 212 -2.03 -19.08 -6.06
C PRO A 212 -3.16 -18.09 -5.70
N SER A 213 -4.39 -18.58 -5.61
CA SER A 213 -5.56 -17.78 -5.20
C SER A 213 -5.47 -17.27 -3.75
N ASP A 214 -4.84 -18.02 -2.83
CA ASP A 214 -4.58 -17.53 -1.46
C ASP A 214 -3.63 -16.33 -1.48
N VAL A 215 -2.60 -16.36 -2.34
CA VAL A 215 -1.60 -15.31 -2.48
C VAL A 215 -2.23 -14.06 -3.11
N LEU A 216 -2.99 -14.21 -4.19
CA LEU A 216 -3.70 -13.09 -4.82
C LEU A 216 -4.70 -12.43 -3.87
N SER A 217 -5.45 -13.24 -3.10
CA SER A 217 -6.38 -12.73 -2.09
C SER A 217 -5.65 -12.06 -0.94
N GLY A 218 -4.48 -12.57 -0.54
CA GLY A 218 -3.60 -11.91 0.43
C GLY A 218 -3.13 -10.55 -0.05
N PHE A 219 -2.67 -10.44 -1.31
CA PHE A 219 -2.31 -9.16 -1.90
C PHE A 219 -3.49 -8.19 -1.99
N ALA A 220 -4.68 -8.67 -2.36
CA ALA A 220 -5.88 -7.84 -2.43
C ALA A 220 -6.27 -7.30 -1.05
N ALA A 221 -6.40 -8.18 -0.04
CA ALA A 221 -6.75 -7.79 1.33
C ALA A 221 -5.69 -6.86 1.97
N GLY A 222 -4.40 -7.18 1.77
CA GLY A 222 -3.30 -6.35 2.28
C GLY A 222 -3.23 -5.00 1.58
N GLY A 223 -3.49 -4.96 0.26
CA GLY A 223 -3.57 -3.72 -0.52
C GLY A 223 -4.74 -2.84 -0.07
N ILE A 224 -5.91 -3.42 0.21
CA ILE A 224 -7.06 -2.68 0.79
C ILE A 224 -6.65 -2.05 2.12
N CYS A 225 -6.03 -2.82 3.01
CA CYS A 225 -5.55 -2.33 4.31
C CYS A 225 -4.53 -1.19 4.12
N LEU A 226 -3.54 -1.37 3.26
CA LEU A 226 -2.54 -0.36 2.94
C LEU A 226 -3.18 0.94 2.45
N ILE A 227 -4.04 0.88 1.44
CA ILE A 227 -4.65 2.07 0.86
C ILE A 227 -5.57 2.73 1.89
N PHE A 228 -6.36 1.98 2.64
CA PHE A 228 -7.18 2.51 3.73
C PHE A 228 -6.35 3.35 4.70
N PHE A 229 -5.20 2.84 5.17
CA PHE A 229 -4.33 3.60 6.07
C PHE A 229 -3.66 4.80 5.40
N ILE A 230 -3.24 4.69 4.13
CA ILE A 230 -2.72 5.83 3.38
C ILE A 230 -3.76 6.95 3.31
N LEU A 231 -5.02 6.61 3.03
CA LEU A 231 -6.13 7.54 2.97
C LEU A 231 -6.41 8.16 4.35
N LEU A 232 -6.56 7.31 5.39
CA LEU A 232 -6.78 7.73 6.77
C LEU A 232 -5.73 8.73 7.23
N PHE A 233 -4.44 8.37 7.13
CA PHE A 233 -3.37 9.25 7.60
C PHE A 233 -3.22 10.49 6.73
N SER A 234 -3.60 10.44 5.45
CA SER A 234 -3.60 11.64 4.60
C SER A 234 -4.74 12.58 4.99
N ALA A 235 -5.92 12.06 5.32
CA ALA A 235 -7.04 12.84 5.84
C ALA A 235 -6.74 13.47 7.21
N LEU A 236 -6.12 12.71 8.13
CA LEU A 236 -5.69 13.23 9.44
C LEU A 236 -4.69 14.39 9.28
N ARG A 237 -3.67 14.21 8.45
CA ARG A 237 -2.69 15.27 8.16
C ARG A 237 -3.32 16.50 7.50
N PHE A 238 -4.23 16.29 6.54
CA PHE A 238 -4.94 17.38 5.87
C PHE A 238 -5.80 18.19 6.84
N ARG A 239 -6.56 17.51 7.71
CA ARG A 239 -7.37 18.16 8.75
C ARG A 239 -6.52 18.96 9.75
N LEU A 240 -5.39 18.40 10.19
CA LEU A 240 -4.48 19.09 11.11
C LEU A 240 -3.85 20.33 10.48
N ARG A 241 -3.57 20.28 9.17
CA ARG A 241 -3.05 21.44 8.43
C ARG A 241 -4.06 22.58 8.35
N ILE A 242 -5.30 22.30 7.92
CA ILE A 242 -6.35 23.34 7.82
C ILE A 242 -6.59 23.98 9.19
N LYS A 243 -6.71 23.18 10.25
CA LYS A 243 -6.88 23.70 11.62
C LYS A 243 -5.69 24.53 12.10
N GLY A 244 -4.49 24.27 11.57
CA GLY A 244 -3.29 25.05 11.85
C GLY A 244 -3.27 26.40 11.12
N GLU A 245 -3.74 26.44 9.87
CA GLU A 245 -3.90 27.67 9.08
C GLU A 245 -4.96 28.59 9.72
N ASP A 246 -6.10 28.06 10.18
CA ASP A 246 -7.13 28.84 10.89
C ASP A 246 -6.67 29.46 12.23
N ARG A 247 -5.57 28.95 12.81
CA ARG A 247 -4.98 29.43 14.08
C ARG A 247 -3.93 30.51 13.90
N GLN A 248 -3.51 30.82 12.68
CA GLN A 248 -2.72 32.02 12.36
C GLN A 248 -3.65 33.07 11.74
N PRO A 249 -4.49 33.78 12.53
CA PRO A 249 -5.16 34.96 12.02
C PRO A 249 -4.10 36.05 11.75
N ASP A 250 -4.28 36.78 10.64
CA ASP A 250 -3.42 37.85 10.13
C ASP A 250 -2.81 38.75 11.24
N THR A 251 -1.63 38.41 11.74
CA THR A 251 -0.78 39.36 12.48
C THR A 251 0.02 40.26 11.53
N ALA A 252 -0.18 40.11 10.21
CA ALA A 252 0.55 40.87 9.19
C ALA A 252 -0.17 42.14 8.70
N THR A 253 -1.39 42.45 9.16
CA THR A 253 -2.15 43.65 8.74
C THR A 253 -2.19 44.77 9.79
N ALA A 254 -1.36 44.72 10.84
CA ALA A 254 -1.37 45.72 11.92
C ALA A 254 -0.23 46.77 11.87
N GLU A 255 0.70 46.72 10.91
CA GLU A 255 1.83 47.67 10.84
C GLU A 255 1.78 48.70 9.70
N GLU A 256 0.69 48.77 8.92
CA GLU A 256 0.46 49.91 8.03
C GLU A 256 -0.80 50.69 8.46
N LYS A 257 -0.58 51.66 9.36
CA LYS A 257 -1.33 52.91 9.30
C LYS A 257 -0.34 54.08 9.48
N PRO A 258 -0.51 55.14 8.67
CA PRO A 258 0.46 56.21 8.47
C PRO A 258 0.62 57.13 9.69
#